data_AF-B7RXW3-F1
#
_entry.id   AF-B7RXW3-F1
#
_cell.length_a   1.000
_cell.length_b   1.000
_cell.length_c   1.000
_cell.angle_alpha   90.00
_cell.angle_beta   90.00
_cell.angle_gamma   90.00
#
_symmetry.space_group_name_H-M   'P 1'
#
loop_
_entity.id
_entity.type
_entity.pdbx_description
1 polymer ?
#
loop_
_entity_poly.entity_id
_entity_poly.type
_entity_poly.pdbx_seq_one_letter_code
_entity_poly.pdbx_strand_id
1 'polypeptide(L)'
;MPKKVVSCEIEGQTLEAVNTWFGGLRLNLNGEKVGSFKPKIAPKKGVPAITAMVDLLGGRSSRIEVFVKATTHVRLKIHVDGVHVAGDAF
;
A
#
# COMPACT_ATOMS: atom_id res chain seq x y z
N MET A 1 16.56 -9.41 -5.64
CA MET A 1 15.46 -9.79 -4.73
C MET A 1 14.13 -9.56 -5.44
N PRO A 2 13.12 -10.43 -5.27
CA PRO A 2 11.81 -10.21 -5.84
C PRO A 2 11.20 -8.93 -5.24
N LYS A 3 10.88 -7.96 -6.10
CA LYS A 3 10.20 -6.71 -5.77
C LYS A 3 8.79 -6.79 -6.34
N LYS A 4 7.77 -6.50 -5.53
CA LYS A 4 6.39 -6.31 -6.01
C LYS A 4 6.04 -4.83 -5.87
N VAL A 5 5.48 -4.26 -6.92
CA VAL A 5 5.01 -2.88 -6.97
C VAL A 5 3.55 -2.89 -7.39
N VAL A 6 2.74 -2.10 -6.71
CA VAL A 6 1.39 -1.72 -7.12
C VAL A 6 1.33 -0.21 -7.09
N SER A 7 0.91 0.40 -8.20
CA SER A 7 0.76 1.84 -8.31
C SER A 7 -0.61 2.22 -8.83
N CYS A 8 -1.09 3.40 -8.42
CA CYS A 8 -2.25 4.05 -8.99
C CYS A 8 -2.08 5.56 -8.96
N GLU A 9 -2.88 6.24 -9.77
CA GLU A 9 -3.00 7.69 -9.77
C GLU A 9 -4.28 8.11 -9.04
N ILE A 10 -4.19 9.10 -8.17
CA ILE A 10 -5.31 9.66 -7.41
C ILE A 10 -5.14 11.19 -7.43
N GLU A 11 -6.09 11.90 -8.03
CA GLU A 11 -6.08 13.37 -8.11
C GLU A 11 -4.75 13.94 -8.64
N GLY A 12 -4.15 13.29 -9.65
CA GLY A 12 -2.86 13.71 -10.22
C GLY A 12 -1.63 13.37 -9.36
N GLN A 13 -1.82 12.73 -8.21
CA GLN A 13 -0.72 12.21 -7.38
C GLN A 13 -0.51 10.71 -7.64
N THR A 14 0.75 10.28 -7.64
CA THR A 14 1.12 8.87 -7.80
C THR A 14 1.25 8.20 -6.44
N LEU A 15 0.41 7.20 -6.18
CA LEU A 15 0.48 6.37 -4.99
C LEU A 15 1.14 5.03 -5.35
N GLU A 16 2.17 4.64 -4.60
CA GLU A 16 2.94 3.42 -4.87
C GLU A 16 3.13 2.58 -3.60
N ALA A 17 2.65 1.34 -3.63
CA ALA A 17 2.94 0.32 -2.64
C ALA A 17 4.06 -0.59 -3.15
N VAL A 18 5.19 -0.60 -2.44
CA VAL A 18 6.37 -1.40 -2.79
C VAL A 18 6.63 -2.42 -1.69
N ASN A 19 6.63 -3.70 -2.04
CA ASN A 19 7.08 -4.75 -1.14
C ASN A 19 8.38 -5.39 -1.63
N THR A 20 9.29 -5.59 -0.69
CA THR A 20 10.48 -6.43 -0.87
C THR A 20 10.55 -7.42 0.28
N TRP A 21 11.02 -8.64 0.01
CA TRP A 21 11.11 -9.71 1.02
C TRP A 21 11.87 -9.30 2.29
N PHE A 22 12.95 -8.54 2.15
CA PHE A 22 13.81 -8.15 3.28
C PHE A 22 13.59 -6.71 3.76
N GLY A 23 13.14 -5.82 2.86
CA GLY A 23 12.86 -4.41 3.17
C GLY A 23 11.46 -4.15 3.69
N GLY A 24 10.55 -5.14 3.60
CA GLY A 24 9.16 -5.00 4.01
C GLY A 24 8.31 -4.25 2.97
N LEU A 25 7.16 -3.76 3.42
CA LEU A 25 6.21 -2.97 2.66
C LEU A 25 6.46 -1.48 2.89
N ARG A 26 6.41 -0.69 1.83
CA ARG A 26 6.49 0.76 1.84
C ARG A 26 5.34 1.34 1.02
N LEU A 27 4.81 2.46 1.47
CA LEU A 27 3.86 3.28 0.74
C LEU A 27 4.52 4.62 0.43
N ASN A 28 4.51 5.00 -0.84
CA ASN A 28 5.02 6.27 -1.34
C ASN A 28 3.89 7.09 -1.98
N LEU A 29 3.92 8.41 -1.80
CA LEU A 29 3.07 9.38 -2.50
C LEU A 29 3.98 10.36 -3.24
N ASN A 30 3.84 10.47 -4.56
CA ASN A 30 4.74 11.26 -5.42
C ASN A 30 6.24 10.96 -5.20
N GLY A 31 6.56 9.70 -4.86
CA GLY A 31 7.93 9.26 -4.55
C GLY A 31 8.37 9.50 -3.10
N GLU A 32 7.60 10.25 -2.29
CA GLU A 32 7.88 10.46 -0.87
C GLU A 32 7.28 9.34 -0.02
N LYS A 33 8.04 8.82 0.95
CA LYS A 33 7.58 7.74 1.84
C LYS A 33 6.57 8.26 2.86
N VAL A 34 5.31 7.89 2.70
CA VAL A 34 4.22 8.22 3.64
C VAL A 34 3.96 7.11 4.66
N GLY A 35 4.43 5.87 4.40
CA GLY A 35 4.24 4.77 5.33
C GLY A 35 5.20 3.60 5.09
N SER A 36 5.46 2.83 6.15
CA SER A 36 6.22 1.59 6.03
C SER A 36 5.81 0.55 7.06
N PHE A 37 5.82 -0.70 6.66
CA PHE A 37 5.54 -1.84 7.51
C PHE A 37 6.59 -2.93 7.26
N LYS A 38 7.31 -3.29 8.32
CA LYS A 38 8.23 -4.44 8.31
C LYS A 38 7.64 -5.52 9.20
N PRO A 39 7.05 -6.60 8.64
CA PRO A 39 6.45 -7.63 9.46
C PRO A 39 7.52 -8.36 10.27
N LYS A 40 7.29 -8.51 11.59
CA LYS A 40 7.88 -9.62 12.37
C LYS A 40 7.03 -10.89 12.24
N ILE A 41 5.73 -10.74 11.92
CA ILE A 41 4.72 -11.79 11.74
C ILE A 41 3.82 -11.37 10.57
N ALA A 42 3.33 -12.33 9.78
CA ALA A 42 2.45 -12.07 8.65
C ALA A 42 1.13 -11.41 9.09
N PRO A 43 0.68 -10.33 8.43
CA PRO A 43 -0.58 -9.66 8.79
C PRO A 43 -1.78 -10.57 8.53
N LYS A 44 -2.79 -10.50 9.42
CA LYS A 44 -4.03 -11.27 9.31
C LYS A 44 -4.79 -10.87 8.05
N LYS A 45 -5.48 -11.83 7.42
CA LYS A 45 -6.34 -11.57 6.25
C LYS A 45 -7.38 -10.49 6.62
N GLY A 46 -7.50 -9.47 5.77
CA GLY A 46 -8.47 -8.38 5.96
C GLY A 46 -8.00 -7.26 6.91
N VAL A 47 -6.79 -7.34 7.47
CA VAL A 47 -6.19 -6.25 8.24
C VAL A 47 -5.18 -5.50 7.37
N PRO A 48 -5.29 -4.17 7.23
CA PRO A 48 -4.30 -3.39 6.48
C PRO A 48 -2.95 -3.46 7.20
N ALA A 49 -1.90 -3.67 6.42
CA ALA A 49 -0.52 -3.65 6.92
C ALA A 49 0.02 -2.23 7.07
N ILE A 50 -0.46 -1.31 6.25
CA ILE A 50 -0.23 0.13 6.40
C ILE A 50 -1.59 0.82 6.35
N THR A 51 -1.83 1.72 7.30
CA THR A 51 -2.91 2.71 7.25
C THR A 51 -2.27 4.08 7.39
N ALA A 52 -2.50 4.97 6.44
CA ALA A 52 -1.97 6.32 6.43
C ALA A 52 -3.05 7.32 6.01
N MET A 53 -3.11 8.46 6.68
CA MET A 53 -3.87 9.62 6.20
C MET A 53 -2.95 10.42 5.29
N VAL A 54 -3.38 10.73 4.08
CA VAL A 54 -2.61 11.53 3.12
C VAL A 54 -3.46 12.68 2.61
N ASP A 55 -2.84 13.84 2.46
CA ASP A 55 -3.49 15.02 1.92
C ASP A 55 -3.34 15.04 0.40
N LEU A 56 -4.48 14.96 -0.29
CA LEU A 56 -4.55 14.97 -1.75
C LEU A 56 -4.62 16.42 -2.28
N LEU A 57 -4.32 16.62 -3.56
CA LEU A 57 -4.28 17.94 -4.19
C LEU A 57 -5.63 18.69 -4.12
N GLY A 58 -6.75 18.00 -3.94
CA GLY A 58 -8.08 18.61 -3.74
C GLY A 58 -8.33 19.17 -2.32
N GLY A 59 -7.34 19.20 -1.43
CA GLY A 59 -7.49 19.65 -0.04
C GLY A 59 -8.26 18.67 0.85
N ARG A 60 -8.47 17.44 0.36
CA ARG A 60 -9.09 16.35 1.09
C ARG A 60 -8.01 15.44 1.70
N SER A 61 -8.17 15.12 2.97
CA SER A 61 -7.41 14.04 3.60
C SER A 61 -8.12 12.70 3.33
N SER A 62 -7.40 11.74 2.78
CA SER A 62 -7.93 10.42 2.43
C SER A 62 -7.19 9.33 3.18
N ARG A 63 -7.92 8.30 3.59
CA ARG A 63 -7.35 7.14 4.27
C ARG A 63 -6.86 6.14 3.24
N ILE A 64 -5.55 5.93 3.21
CA ILE A 64 -4.90 4.91 2.39
C ILE A 64 -4.65 3.67 3.23
N GLU A 65 -5.09 2.54 2.72
CA GLU A 65 -4.95 1.23 3.35
C GLU A 65 -4.23 0.28 2.39
N VAL A 66 -3.09 -0.26 2.81
CA VAL A 66 -2.33 -1.22 2.00
C VAL A 66 -2.40 -2.58 2.67
N PHE A 67 -2.85 -3.58 1.93
CA PHE A 67 -2.93 -4.95 2.39
C PHE A 67 -1.84 -5.76 1.71
N VAL A 68 -1.24 -6.68 2.46
CA VAL A 68 -0.27 -7.62 1.95
C VAL A 68 -0.65 -9.04 2.35
N LYS A 69 -0.54 -9.97 1.41
CA LYS A 69 -0.66 -11.39 1.66
C LYS A 69 0.57 -12.08 1.09
N ALA A 70 1.30 -12.81 1.94
CA ALA A 70 2.45 -13.60 1.56
C ALA A 70 2.17 -15.07 1.90
N THR A 71 1.94 -15.89 0.87
CA THR A 71 1.85 -17.37 1.01
C THR A 71 2.94 -18.02 0.17
N THR A 72 2.74 -18.06 -1.15
CA THR A 72 3.73 -18.54 -2.15
C THR A 72 4.30 -17.37 -2.96
N HIS A 73 3.48 -16.33 -3.16
CA HIS A 73 3.84 -15.07 -3.80
C HIS A 73 3.32 -13.91 -2.95
N VAL A 74 3.94 -12.74 -3.09
CA VAL A 74 3.47 -11.52 -2.46
C VAL A 74 2.34 -10.92 -3.31
N ARG A 75 1.17 -10.77 -2.70
CA ARG A 75 0.03 -10.04 -3.26
C ARG A 75 -0.16 -8.75 -2.48
N LEU A 76 -0.43 -7.67 -3.20
CA LEU A 76 -0.66 -6.35 -2.62
C LEU A 76 -1.97 -5.79 -3.16
N LYS A 77 -2.72 -5.09 -2.31
CA LYS A 77 -3.83 -4.26 -2.76
C LYS A 77 -3.87 -2.96 -1.98
N ILE A 78 -4.32 -1.92 -2.64
CA ILE A 78 -4.45 -0.56 -2.12
C ILE A 78 -5.94 -0.23 -2.08
N HIS A 79 -6.38 0.23 -0.92
CA HIS A 79 -7.69 0.83 -0.76
C HIS A 79 -7.54 2.32 -0.42
N VAL A 80 -8.48 3.12 -0.92
CA VAL A 80 -8.64 4.54 -0.61
C VAL A 80 -10.02 4.71 -0.03
N ASP A 81 -10.11 5.21 1.20
CA ASP A 81 -11.36 5.36 1.95
C ASP A 81 -12.20 4.06 1.96
N GLY A 82 -11.52 2.92 2.09
CA GLY A 82 -12.12 1.59 2.11
C GLY A 82 -12.41 0.98 0.72
N VAL A 83 -12.31 1.75 -0.36
CA VAL A 83 -12.58 1.28 -1.74
C VAL A 83 -11.30 0.73 -2.36
N HIS A 84 -11.35 -0.47 -2.94
CA HIS A 84 -10.22 -1.06 -3.67
C HIS A 84 -9.93 -0.27 -4.95
N VAL A 85 -8.70 0.24 -5.09
CA VAL A 85 -8.30 1.06 -6.25
C VAL A 85 -7.21 0.42 -7.10
N ALA A 86 -6.37 -0.46 -6.53
CA ALA A 86 -5.28 -1.09 -7.27
C ALA A 86 -4.74 -2.36 -6.61
N GLY A 87 -4.22 -3.27 -7.43
CA GLY A 87 -3.55 -4.48 -7.01
C GLY A 87 -4.38 -5.76 -7.16
N ASP A 88 -4.07 -6.75 -6.35
CA ASP A 88 -4.65 -8.10 -6.41
C ASP A 88 -6.00 -8.18 -5.64
N ALA A 89 -6.99 -8.90 -6.19
CA ALA A 89 -8.22 -9.21 -5.45
C ALA A 89 -8.01 -10.43 -4.51
N PHE A 90 -8.05 -10.23 -3.18
CA PHE A 90 -7.95 -11.30 -2.18
C PHE A 90 -8.60 -10.97 -0.82
#